data_AF-V8BLF9-F1
#
_entry.id   AF-V8BLF9-F1
#
_cell.length_a   1.000
_cell.length_b   1.000
_cell.length_c   1.000
_cell.angle_alpha   90.00
_cell.angle_beta   90.00
_cell.angle_gamma   90.00
#
_symmetry.space_group_name_H-M   'P 1'
#
loop_
_entity.id
_entity.type
_entity.pdbx_description
1 polymer ?
#
loop_
_entity_poly.entity_id
_entity_poly.type
_entity_poly.pdbx_seq_one_letter_code
_entity_poly.pdbx_strand_id
1 'polypeptide(L)' 'MILMDLMMPQMGGLEATRRIRKLDRRDAKNIPIFAMTANAFLDDIAQSKTAGMNEHFSKPLQMEKVIDAIRVYCTAR' A
#
# COMPACT_ATOMS: atom_id res chain seq x y z
N MET A 1 3.30 3.24 -8.91
CA MET A 1 2.51 3.14 -7.65
C MET A 1 1.65 1.88 -7.71
N ILE A 2 1.39 1.25 -6.56
CA ILE A 2 0.54 0.06 -6.41
C ILE A 2 -0.53 0.37 -5.37
N LEU A 3 -1.79 0.12 -5.70
CA LEU A 3 -2.87 0.04 -4.71
C LEU A 3 -3.00 -1.44 -4.31
N MET A 4 -2.82 -1.74 -3.02
CA MET A 4 -2.68 -3.11 -2.50
C MET A 4 -3.83 -3.44 -1.55
N ASP A 5 -4.66 -4.40 -1.91
CA ASP A 5 -5.68 -4.93 -1.02
C ASP A 5 -5.05 -5.77 0.09
N LEU A 6 -5.35 -5.47 1.36
CA LEU A 6 -4.87 -6.28 2.48
C LEU A 6 -5.50 -7.67 2.50
N MET A 7 -6.77 -7.76 2.08
CA MET A 7 -7.57 -8.98 2.12
C MET A 7 -7.73 -9.54 0.71
N MET A 8 -6.86 -10.49 0.35
CA MET A 8 -6.91 -11.20 -0.93
C MET A 8 -6.98 -12.71 -0.71
N PRO A 9 -7.65 -13.47 -1.59
CA PRO A 9 -7.60 -14.92 -1.54
C PRO A 9 -6.16 -15.42 -1.78
N GLN A 10 -5.81 -16.54 -1.15
CA GLN A 10 -4.52 -17.24 -1.24
C GLN A 10 -3.30 -16.52 -0.62
N MET A 11 -3.09 -15.23 -0.89
CA MET A 11 -1.96 -14.44 -0.36
C MET A 11 -2.42 -13.05 0.05
N GLY A 12 -2.23 -12.69 1.33
CA GLY A 12 -2.61 -11.37 1.83
C GLY A 12 -1.70 -10.23 1.33
N GLY A 13 -2.22 -9.00 1.33
CA GLY A 13 -1.50 -7.82 0.84
C GLY A 13 -0.22 -7.49 1.60
N LEU A 14 -0.15 -7.81 2.89
CA LEU A 14 1.06 -7.67 3.69
C LEU A 14 2.18 -8.58 3.17
N GLU A 15 1.87 -9.84 2.88
CA GLU A 15 2.84 -10.79 2.35
C GLU A 15 3.25 -10.41 0.93
N ALA A 16 2.29 -10.05 0.08
CA ALA A 16 2.55 -9.58 -1.28
C ALA A 16 3.51 -8.38 -1.27
N THR A 17 3.30 -7.42 -0.37
CA THR A 17 4.18 -6.24 -0.21
C THR A 17 5.58 -6.65 0.21
N ARG A 18 5.73 -7.52 1.21
CA ARG A 18 7.05 -8.02 1.62
C ARG A 18 7.78 -8.73 0.47
N ARG A 19 7.06 -9.49 -0.36
CA ARG A 19 7.62 -10.13 -1.55
C ARG A 19 8.04 -9.10 -2.60
N ILE A 20 7.21 -8.08 -2.86
CA ILE A 20 7.55 -6.97 -3.77
C ILE A 20 8.84 -6.29 -3.29
N ARG A 21 8.95 -5.94 -2.01
CA ARG A 21 10.15 -5.28 -1.45
C ARG A 21 11.43 -6.12 -1.53
N LYS A 22 11.32 -7.45 -1.71
CA LYS A 22 12.43 -8.38 -1.86
C LYS A 22 12.83 -8.64 -3.33
N LEU A 23 12.06 -8.15 -4.31
CA LEU A 23 12.40 -8.32 -5.72
C LEU A 23 13.72 -7.60 -6.05
N ASP A 24 14.57 -8.25 -6.84
CA ASP A 24 15.78 -7.66 -7.40
C ASP A 24 15.44 -6.77 -8.60
N ARG A 25 14.65 -5.73 -8.34
CA ARG A 25 14.21 -4.74 -9.32
C ARG A 25 14.47 -3.35 -8.75
N ARG A 26 15.02 -2.44 -9.56
CA ARG A 26 15.48 -1.11 -9.11
C ARG A 26 14.39 -0.29 -8.41
N ASP A 27 13.17 -0.37 -8.88
CA ASP A 27 12.00 0.36 -8.35
C ASP A 27 11.34 -0.36 -7.18
N ALA A 28 11.56 -1.67 -6.99
CA ALA A 28 10.85 -2.48 -6.01
C ALA A 28 11.01 -1.97 -4.57
N LYS A 29 12.15 -1.36 -4.24
CA LYS A 29 12.41 -0.78 -2.92
C LYS A 29 11.63 0.52 -2.66
N ASN A 30 11.31 1.27 -3.72
CA ASN A 30 10.83 2.66 -3.61
C ASN A 30 9.46 2.90 -4.25
N ILE A 31 8.92 1.94 -5.03
CA ILE A 31 7.61 2.10 -5.66
C ILE A 31 6.57 2.34 -4.55
N PRO A 32 5.78 3.42 -4.61
CA PRO A 32 4.75 3.68 -3.61
C PRO A 32 3.73 2.55 -3.59
N ILE A 33 3.45 1.97 -2.41
CA ILE A 33 2.44 0.94 -2.21
C ILE A 33 1.44 1.45 -1.18
N PHE A 34 0.17 1.56 -1.55
CA PHE A 34 -0.90 2.06 -0.67
C PHE A 34 -1.82 0.91 -0.28
N ALA A 35 -1.97 0.68 1.03
CA ALA A 35 -2.85 -0.34 1.57
C ALA A 35 -4.32 0.04 1.36
N MET A 36 -5.15 -0.93 0.99
CA MET A 36 -6.59 -0.82 0.97
C MET A 36 -7.17 -1.87 1.91
N THR A 37 -7.92 -1.45 2.92
CA THR A 37 -8.52 -2.35 3.91
C THR A 37 -10.03 -2.18 3.97
N ALA A 38 -10.75 -3.22 4.40
CA ALA A 38 -12.15 -3.05 4.84
C ALA A 38 -12.24 -2.52 6.28
N ASN A 39 -11.23 -2.80 7.12
CA ASN A 39 -11.16 -2.41 8.51
C ASN A 39 -9.87 -1.66 8.81
N ALA A 40 -9.95 -0.42 9.29
CA ALA A 40 -8.79 0.41 9.62
C ALA A 40 -8.40 0.26 11.09
N PHE A 41 -8.18 -0.98 11.55
CA PHE A 41 -7.65 -1.18 12.90
C PHE A 41 -6.22 -0.65 12.98
N LEU A 42 -5.84 -0.11 14.15
CA LEU A 42 -4.50 0.45 14.37
C LEU A 42 -3.40 -0.57 14.08
N ASP A 43 -3.65 -1.85 14.38
CA ASP A 43 -2.72 -2.95 14.11
C ASP A 43 -2.51 -3.16 12.60
N ASP A 44 -3.54 -3.04 11.76
CA ASP A 44 -3.41 -3.19 10.31
C ASP A 44 -2.55 -2.06 9.72
N ILE A 45 -2.69 -0.84 10.26
CA ILE A 45 -1.86 0.30 9.88
C ILE A 45 -0.41 0.04 10.27
N ALA A 46 -0.15 -0.39 11.52
CA ALA A 46 1.21 -0.68 11.98
C ALA A 46 1.87 -1.82 11.16
N GLN A 47 1.12 -2.88 10.87
CA GLN A 47 1.59 -4.01 10.06
C GLN A 47 1.86 -3.61 8.60
N SER A 48 0.99 -2.80 7.99
CA SER A 48 1.15 -2.29 6.63
C SER A 48 2.43 -1.46 6.49
N LYS A 49 2.68 -0.55 7.44
CA LYS A 49 3.89 0.27 7.49
C LYS A 49 5.14 -0.60 7.65
N THR A 50 5.10 -1.57 8.56
CA THR A 50 6.22 -2.52 8.78
C THR A 50 6.48 -3.40 7.56
N ALA A 51 5.45 -3.76 6.80
CA ALA A 51 5.60 -4.49 5.54
C ALA A 51 6.22 -3.64 4.41
N GLY A 52 6.32 -2.31 4.59
CA GLY A 52 6.89 -1.38 3.63
C GLY A 52 5.86 -0.68 2.75
N MET A 53 4.59 -0.59 3.18
CA MET A 53 3.58 0.26 2.54
C MET A 53 3.70 1.72 3.02
N ASN A 54 3.25 2.64 2.18
CA ASN A 54 3.41 4.09 2.36
C ASN A 54 2.17 4.74 2.98
N GLU A 55 0.99 4.43 2.44
CA GLU A 55 -0.30 5.00 2.86
C GLU A 55 -1.32 3.90 3.11
N HIS A 56 -2.39 4.25 3.81
CA HIS A 56 -3.46 3.33 4.16
C HIS A 56 -4.84 3.96 3.91
N PHE A 57 -5.69 3.26 3.16
CA PHE A 57 -7.03 3.69 2.81
C PHE A 57 -8.08 2.66 3.24
N SER A 58 -9.10 3.12 3.95
CA SER A 58 -10.29 2.32 4.26
C SER A 58 -11.25 2.26 3.08
N LYS A 59 -11.88 1.11 2.87
CA LYS A 59 -13.01 0.92 1.95
C LYS A 59 -14.32 1.32 2.65
N PRO A 60 -15.26 1.96 1.97
CA PRO A 60 -15.17 2.45 0.59
C PRO A 60 -14.15 3.59 0.45
N LEU A 61 -13.38 3.57 -0.64
CA LEU A 61 -12.30 4.53 -0.87
C LEU A 61 -12.85 5.94 -1.07
N GLN A 62 -12.27 6.91 -0.37
CA GLN A 62 -12.50 8.33 -0.62
C GLN A 62 -11.54 8.78 -1.71
N MET A 63 -12.04 9.00 -2.93
CA MET A 63 -11.22 9.25 -4.10
C MET A 63 -10.39 10.53 -3.97
N GLU A 64 -10.86 11.53 -3.22
CA GLU A 64 -10.13 12.75 -2.93
C GLU A 64 -8.80 12.44 -2.23
N LYS A 65 -8.84 11.59 -1.19
CA LYS A 65 -7.64 11.17 -0.44
C LYS A 65 -6.67 10.38 -1.31
N VAL A 66 -7.20 9.53 -2.19
CA VAL A 66 -6.37 8.74 -3.11
C VAL A 66 -5.68 9.66 -4.12
N ILE A 67 -6.41 10.64 -4.68
CA ILE A 67 -5.85 11.63 -5.62
C ILE A 67 -4.79 12.48 -4.94
N ASP A 68 -5.00 12.92 -3.70
CA ASP A 68 -4.02 13.69 -2.95
C ASP A 68 -2.74 12.88 -2.67
N ALA A 69 -2.87 11.61 -2.30
CA ALA A 69 -1.72 10.74 -2.15
C ALA A 69 -0.99 10.48 -3.48
N ILE A 70 -1.72 10.28 -4.59
CA ILE A 70 -1.11 10.20 -5.92
C ILE A 70 -0.32 11.48 -6.20
N ARG A 71 -0.86 12.65 -5.85
CA ARG A 71 -0.14 13.91 -6.05
C ARG A 71 1.15 13.98 -5.25
N VAL A 72 1.12 13.56 -3.98
CA VAL A 72 2.29 13.56 -3.10
C VAL A 72 3.38 12.59 -3.57
N TYR A 73 2.99 11.38 -3.99
CA TYR A 73 3.95 10.30 -4.25
C TYR A 73 4.32 10.12 -5.74
N CYS A 74 3.50 10.64 -6.67
CA CYS A 74 3.66 10.40 -8.11
C CYS A 74 3.83 11.66 -8.95
N THR A 75 3.69 12.88 -8.41
CA THR A 75 3.88 14.10 -9.22
C THR A 75 5.35 14.50 -9.25
N ALA A 76 5.88 14.53 -10.48
CA ALA A 76 7.19 15.05 -10.92
C ALA A 76 8.40 14.70 -10.02
N ARG A 77 8.92 13.49 -10.21
CA ARG A 77 10.35 13.22 -10.13
C ARG A 77 10.91 13.10 -11.54
#